data_AF-A0A402DPD6-F1
#
_entry.id   AF-A0A402DPD6-F1
#
_cell.length_a   1.000
_cell.length_b   1.000
_cell.length_c   1.000
_cell.angle_alpha   90.00
_cell.angle_beta   90.00
_cell.angle_gamma   90.00
#
_symmetry.space_group_name_H-M   'P 1'
#
loop_
_entity.id
_entity.type
_entity.pdbx_description
1 polymer ?
#
loop_
_entity_poly.entity_id
_entity_poly.type
_entity_poly.pdbx_seq_one_letter_code
_entity_poly.pdbx_strand_id
1 'polypeptide(L)'
;MFRGNVFALLSSFGADVDVRRSRFVDNEHAISTFYASATISDSTFLRNRFAASSNRLITIARSRFVDNEQTFTGSETRLRLTDSVVTGSRIVYDNYDGVGAFFEGNTFARNGIVIGSDFSLDADEILHNRFVDNDLAVSATTPKHLVGNTFVGNRVAVASDPDQITPGVPFVAMEGNTFRRNGDAVYLTHPASLKDTVAIGNTGYGIYAPLATDLGGNVAYRNGTEPQCTGVVCETRS
;
A
#
# COMPACT_ATOMS: atom_id res chain seq x y z
N MET A 1 -0.26 10.91 -26.43
CA MET A 1 0.18 11.65 -25.22
C MET A 1 -0.96 12.58 -24.85
N PHE A 2 -1.40 12.59 -23.58
CA PHE A 2 -2.48 13.44 -23.08
C PHE A 2 -1.93 14.39 -22.01
N ARG A 3 -2.16 15.71 -22.16
CA ARG A 3 -1.58 16.71 -21.27
C ARG A 3 -2.48 17.91 -21.02
N GLY A 4 -2.49 18.41 -19.78
CA GLY A 4 -3.15 19.67 -19.42
C GLY A 4 -4.67 19.61 -19.46
N ASN A 5 -5.25 18.42 -19.38
CA ASN A 5 -6.70 18.23 -19.45
C ASN A 5 -7.30 18.20 -18.05
N VAL A 6 -8.55 18.66 -17.94
CA VAL A 6 -9.39 18.35 -16.77
C VAL A 6 -9.64 16.84 -16.74
N PHE A 7 -10.09 16.26 -17.85
CA PHE A 7 -10.20 14.80 -18.04
C PHE A 7 -9.45 14.42 -19.33
N ALA A 8 -8.39 13.63 -19.22
CA ALA A 8 -7.68 13.13 -20.41
C ALA A 8 -8.40 11.93 -21.06
N LEU A 9 -8.90 11.01 -20.23
CA LEU A 9 -9.78 9.94 -20.67
C LEU A 9 -10.91 9.78 -19.66
N LEU A 10 -12.14 9.97 -20.13
CA LEU A 10 -13.36 9.79 -19.35
C LEU A 10 -14.20 8.67 -19.99
N SER A 11 -14.64 7.72 -19.18
CA SER A 11 -15.63 6.72 -19.59
C SER A 11 -16.73 6.57 -18.55
N SER A 12 -17.96 6.33 -19.01
CA SER A 12 -19.12 6.18 -18.15
C SER A 12 -20.05 5.06 -18.64
N PHE A 13 -20.79 4.45 -17.73
CA PHE A 13 -21.90 3.52 -17.99
C PHE A 13 -21.51 2.28 -18.81
N GLY A 14 -20.55 1.51 -18.30
CA GLY A 14 -20.23 0.17 -18.81
C GLY A 14 -19.26 0.11 -19.98
N ALA A 15 -18.78 1.25 -20.50
CA ALA A 15 -17.74 1.28 -21.52
C ALA A 15 -16.36 1.07 -20.88
N ASP A 16 -15.87 -0.17 -20.87
CA ASP A 16 -14.53 -0.46 -20.34
C ASP A 16 -13.43 0.23 -21.15
N VAL A 17 -12.37 0.64 -20.46
CA VAL A 17 -11.24 1.36 -21.05
C VAL A 17 -10.01 0.45 -21.08
N ASP A 18 -9.34 0.38 -22.23
CA ASP A 18 -8.06 -0.30 -22.41
C ASP A 18 -6.99 0.70 -22.84
N VAL A 19 -6.02 0.95 -21.96
CA VAL A 19 -4.93 1.91 -22.17
C VAL A 19 -3.61 1.17 -22.21
N ARG A 20 -2.90 1.28 -23.32
CA ARG A 20 -1.58 0.67 -23.49
C ARG A 20 -0.56 1.70 -23.97
N ARG A 21 0.68 1.59 -23.49
CA ARG A 21 1.85 2.37 -24.00
C ARG A 21 1.55 3.86 -24.16
N SER A 22 0.84 4.41 -23.18
CA SER A 22 0.34 5.78 -23.22
C SER A 22 1.02 6.64 -22.18
N ARG A 23 0.96 7.95 -22.38
CA ARG A 23 1.56 8.94 -21.47
C ARG A 23 0.57 10.03 -21.12
N PHE A 24 0.36 10.23 -19.83
CA PHE A 24 -0.54 11.23 -19.22
C PHE A 24 0.27 12.16 -18.33
N VAL A 25 0.25 13.46 -18.62
CA VAL A 25 1.11 14.45 -17.94
C VAL A 25 0.30 15.67 -17.52
N ASP A 26 0.48 16.16 -16.30
CA ASP A 26 -0.11 17.43 -15.85
C ASP A 26 -1.64 17.50 -16.09
N ASN A 27 -2.40 16.41 -15.90
CA ASN A 27 -3.86 16.41 -16.00
C ASN A 27 -4.49 16.49 -14.60
N GLU A 28 -5.71 17.00 -14.50
CA GLU A 28 -6.48 16.88 -13.26
C GLU A 28 -6.90 15.41 -13.06
N HIS A 29 -7.55 14.81 -14.06
CA HIS A 29 -7.86 13.38 -14.09
C HIS A 29 -7.26 12.76 -15.35
N ALA A 30 -6.27 11.88 -15.19
CA ALA A 30 -5.67 11.19 -16.34
C ALA A 30 -6.61 10.10 -16.90
N ILE A 31 -7.12 9.23 -16.03
CA ILE A 31 -8.17 8.26 -16.37
C ILE A 31 -9.26 8.34 -15.30
N SER A 32 -10.49 8.56 -15.71
CA SER A 32 -11.66 8.51 -14.83
C SER A 32 -12.72 7.62 -15.45
N THR A 33 -13.13 6.58 -14.75
CA THR A 33 -14.24 5.73 -15.18
C THR A 33 -15.38 5.76 -14.16
N PHE A 34 -16.61 5.68 -14.66
CA PHE A 34 -17.82 5.62 -13.84
C PHE A 34 -18.72 4.47 -14.30
N TYR A 35 -18.98 3.52 -13.41
CA TYR A 35 -19.58 2.21 -13.69
C TYR A 35 -18.91 1.46 -14.86
N ALA A 36 -17.60 1.61 -14.99
CA ALA A 36 -16.80 0.97 -16.03
C ALA A 36 -15.42 0.61 -15.50
N SER A 37 -14.80 -0.42 -16.06
CA SER A 37 -13.47 -0.88 -15.67
C SER A 37 -12.38 -0.20 -16.48
N ALA A 38 -11.15 -0.19 -15.95
CA ALA A 38 -9.97 0.27 -16.66
C ALA A 38 -8.88 -0.80 -16.63
N THR A 39 -8.37 -1.19 -17.79
CA THR A 39 -7.15 -1.99 -17.94
C THR A 39 -6.03 -1.10 -18.47
N ILE A 40 -4.94 -0.98 -17.73
CA ILE A 40 -3.82 -0.08 -18.03
C ILE A 40 -2.53 -0.91 -18.07
N SER A 41 -1.75 -0.75 -19.13
CA SER A 41 -0.45 -1.45 -19.24
C SER A 41 0.62 -0.59 -19.88
N ASP A 42 1.85 -0.80 -19.43
CA ASP A 42 3.07 -0.26 -20.04
C ASP A 42 2.99 1.28 -20.23
N SER A 43 2.31 1.98 -19.32
CA SER A 43 1.95 3.40 -19.46
C SER A 43 2.63 4.27 -18.39
N THR A 44 2.71 5.58 -18.63
CA THR A 44 3.34 6.55 -17.73
C THR A 44 2.40 7.67 -17.35
N PHE A 45 2.29 7.94 -16.05
CA PHE A 45 1.48 8.99 -15.44
C PHE A 45 2.38 9.92 -14.63
N LEU A 46 2.47 11.18 -15.03
CA LEU A 46 3.39 12.15 -14.45
C LEU A 46 2.64 13.40 -14.00
N ARG A 47 2.73 13.74 -12.70
CA ARG A 47 2.19 15.00 -12.14
C ARG A 47 0.72 15.24 -12.45
N ASN A 48 -0.09 14.19 -12.42
CA ASN A 48 -1.54 14.34 -12.47
C ASN A 48 -2.07 14.54 -11.06
N ARG A 49 -3.20 15.24 -10.91
CA ARG A 49 -3.90 15.29 -9.63
C ARG A 49 -4.43 13.90 -9.27
N PHE A 50 -5.11 13.25 -10.21
CA PHE A 50 -5.57 11.86 -10.12
C PHE A 50 -5.06 11.05 -11.32
N ALA A 51 -4.29 9.98 -11.08
CA ALA A 51 -3.76 9.17 -12.19
C ALA A 51 -4.79 8.17 -12.74
N ALA A 52 -5.50 7.46 -11.88
CA ALA A 52 -6.66 6.65 -12.30
C ALA A 52 -7.72 6.60 -11.19
N SER A 53 -8.98 6.76 -11.59
CA SER A 53 -10.13 6.59 -10.70
C SER A 53 -11.23 5.76 -11.33
N SER A 54 -11.93 5.00 -10.49
CA SER A 54 -13.06 4.15 -10.88
C SER A 54 -14.00 3.93 -9.69
N ASN A 55 -15.15 3.33 -9.94
CA ASN A 55 -16.00 2.69 -8.95
C ASN A 55 -16.28 1.21 -9.29
N ARG A 56 -15.37 0.58 -10.05
CA ARG A 56 -15.39 -0.85 -10.40
C ARG A 56 -13.98 -1.45 -10.32
N LEU A 57 -13.48 -2.04 -11.39
CA LEU A 57 -12.17 -2.70 -11.43
C LEU A 57 -11.16 -1.81 -12.15
N ILE A 58 -10.03 -1.55 -11.50
CA ILE A 58 -8.84 -1.00 -12.14
C ILE A 58 -7.76 -2.08 -12.12
N THR A 59 -7.31 -2.52 -13.30
CA THR A 59 -6.20 -3.46 -13.45
C THR A 59 -5.03 -2.76 -14.12
N ILE A 60 -3.86 -2.79 -13.49
CA ILE A 60 -2.67 -2.06 -13.92
C ILE A 60 -1.46 -2.99 -13.87
N ALA A 61 -0.70 -3.02 -14.94
CA ALA A 61 0.55 -3.77 -15.02
C ALA A 61 1.69 -2.94 -15.63
N ARG A 62 2.92 -3.16 -15.15
CA ARG A 62 4.17 -2.64 -15.74
C ARG A 62 4.13 -1.14 -16.06
N SER A 63 3.48 -0.36 -15.21
CA SER A 63 3.27 1.07 -15.45
C SER A 63 4.06 1.92 -14.46
N ARG A 64 4.27 3.18 -14.81
CA ARG A 64 5.05 4.12 -14.00
C ARG A 64 4.20 5.34 -13.62
N PHE A 65 4.18 5.64 -12.32
CA PHE A 65 3.47 6.77 -11.74
C PHE A 65 4.48 7.64 -10.99
N VAL A 66 4.57 8.92 -11.35
CA VAL A 66 5.58 9.83 -10.83
C VAL A 66 4.92 11.13 -10.41
N ASP A 67 5.13 11.52 -9.16
CA ASP A 67 4.75 12.82 -8.59
C ASP A 67 3.25 13.15 -8.77
N ASN A 68 2.36 12.16 -8.71
CA ASN A 68 0.92 12.41 -8.78
C ASN A 68 0.39 12.79 -7.39
N GLU A 69 -0.61 13.67 -7.29
CA GLU A 69 -1.16 14.00 -5.98
C GLU A 69 -1.82 12.76 -5.35
N GLN A 70 -2.73 12.14 -6.08
CA GLN A 70 -3.34 10.86 -5.74
C GLN A 70 -3.23 9.90 -6.93
N THR A 71 -2.65 8.72 -6.71
CA THR A 71 -2.39 7.80 -7.83
C THR A 71 -3.65 7.01 -8.18
N PHE A 72 -4.26 6.38 -7.19
CA PHE A 72 -5.48 5.60 -7.33
C PHE A 72 -6.50 6.05 -6.30
N THR A 73 -7.72 6.29 -6.77
CA THR A 73 -8.85 6.60 -5.90
C THR A 73 -10.11 5.94 -6.43
N GLY A 74 -11.00 5.57 -5.53
CA GLY A 74 -12.27 5.01 -5.89
C GLY A 74 -13.18 4.85 -4.69
N SER A 75 -14.42 4.53 -4.99
CA SER A 75 -15.36 3.98 -4.02
C SER A 75 -15.94 2.70 -4.59
N GLU A 76 -16.18 1.67 -3.78
CA GLU A 76 -16.64 0.35 -4.27
C GLU A 76 -15.68 -0.26 -5.31
N THR A 77 -14.40 0.12 -5.24
CA THR A 77 -13.41 -0.23 -6.26
C THR A 77 -12.55 -1.40 -5.83
N ARG A 78 -12.25 -2.27 -6.79
CA ARG A 78 -11.15 -3.24 -6.70
C ARG A 78 -9.96 -2.73 -7.52
N LEU A 79 -8.80 -2.63 -6.89
CA LEU A 79 -7.55 -2.32 -7.57
C LEU A 79 -6.69 -3.57 -7.69
N ARG A 80 -6.14 -3.84 -8.87
CA ARG A 80 -5.04 -4.78 -9.07
C ARG A 80 -3.86 -4.04 -9.70
N LEU A 81 -2.74 -3.94 -8.98
CA LEU A 81 -1.52 -3.29 -9.43
C LEU A 81 -0.37 -4.29 -9.38
N THR A 82 0.26 -4.56 -10.53
CA THR A 82 1.39 -5.49 -10.61
C THR A 82 2.59 -4.91 -11.35
N ASP A 83 3.79 -5.32 -10.93
CA ASP A 83 5.07 -5.05 -11.59
C ASP A 83 5.29 -3.56 -11.94
N SER A 84 4.75 -2.65 -11.13
CA SER A 84 4.69 -1.23 -11.41
C SER A 84 5.55 -0.42 -10.45
N VAL A 85 5.85 0.82 -10.85
CA VAL A 85 6.65 1.76 -10.04
C VAL A 85 5.82 3.00 -9.73
N VAL A 86 5.67 3.32 -8.46
CA VAL A 86 5.02 4.56 -7.99
C VAL A 86 5.99 5.35 -7.12
N THR A 87 6.24 6.61 -7.47
CA THR A 87 7.18 7.44 -6.71
C THR A 87 6.73 8.90 -6.63
N GLY A 88 7.01 9.53 -5.48
CA GLY A 88 6.77 10.96 -5.29
C GLY A 88 5.29 11.33 -5.12
N SER A 89 4.38 10.36 -5.01
CA SER A 89 2.96 10.66 -4.85
C SER A 89 2.61 10.99 -3.41
N ARG A 90 1.68 11.94 -3.18
CA ARG A 90 1.21 12.24 -1.81
C ARG A 90 0.43 11.05 -1.25
N ILE A 91 -0.49 10.50 -2.05
CA ILE A 91 -1.24 9.27 -1.74
C ILE A 91 -1.18 8.33 -2.95
N VAL A 92 -0.80 7.06 -2.75
CA VAL A 92 -0.80 6.07 -3.84
C VAL A 92 -2.16 5.44 -3.98
N TYR A 93 -2.68 4.81 -2.93
CA TYR A 93 -3.99 4.18 -2.93
C TYR A 93 -4.76 4.66 -1.71
N ASP A 94 -5.98 5.11 -1.99
CA ASP A 94 -6.98 5.50 -0.99
C ASP A 94 -8.35 5.17 -1.56
N ASN A 95 -9.10 4.35 -0.82
CA ASN A 95 -10.37 3.79 -1.22
C ASN A 95 -11.35 3.90 -0.08
N TYR A 96 -12.56 4.34 -0.43
CA TYR A 96 -13.68 4.45 0.47
C TYR A 96 -14.72 3.40 0.10
N ASP A 97 -15.04 2.51 1.03
CA ASP A 97 -15.98 1.41 0.77
C ASP A 97 -15.46 0.39 -0.27
N GLY A 98 -14.22 -0.06 -0.11
CA GLY A 98 -13.56 -0.96 -1.06
C GLY A 98 -13.93 -2.45 -0.94
N VAL A 99 -13.59 -3.22 -1.98
CA VAL A 99 -13.70 -4.69 -2.02
C VAL A 99 -12.31 -5.36 -2.11
N GLY A 100 -11.36 -4.84 -1.33
CA GLY A 100 -9.96 -5.25 -1.31
C GLY A 100 -9.17 -4.79 -2.55
N ALA A 101 -7.86 -4.65 -2.38
CA ALA A 101 -6.90 -4.38 -3.43
C ALA A 101 -5.79 -5.44 -3.46
N PHE A 102 -5.20 -5.63 -4.63
CA PHE A 102 -4.12 -6.57 -4.87
C PHE A 102 -2.88 -5.83 -5.38
N PHE A 103 -1.79 -5.92 -4.65
CA PHE A 103 -0.50 -5.33 -4.98
C PHE A 103 0.57 -6.42 -5.03
N GLU A 104 1.16 -6.65 -6.19
CA GLU A 104 2.20 -7.67 -6.35
C GLU A 104 3.41 -7.18 -7.15
N GLY A 105 4.62 -7.41 -6.62
CA GLY A 105 5.86 -7.14 -7.36
C GLY A 105 6.13 -5.66 -7.66
N ASN A 106 5.49 -4.74 -6.92
CA ASN A 106 5.62 -3.30 -7.16
C ASN A 106 6.78 -2.67 -6.39
N THR A 107 7.23 -1.52 -6.86
CA THR A 107 8.12 -0.62 -6.10
C THR A 107 7.43 0.70 -5.79
N PHE A 108 7.32 1.01 -4.50
CA PHE A 108 6.77 2.26 -3.98
C PHE A 108 7.89 3.06 -3.30
N ALA A 109 8.25 4.21 -3.86
CA ALA A 109 9.38 4.99 -3.35
C ALA A 109 9.08 6.47 -3.11
N ARG A 110 9.41 7.00 -1.93
CA ARG A 110 9.27 8.44 -1.60
C ARG A 110 7.84 8.95 -1.79
N ASN A 111 6.86 8.17 -1.36
CA ASN A 111 5.47 8.60 -1.32
C ASN A 111 5.10 9.04 0.11
N GLY A 112 4.05 9.85 0.25
CA GLY A 112 3.48 10.16 1.55
C GLY A 112 2.84 8.90 2.16
N ILE A 113 1.65 8.54 1.68
CA ILE A 113 0.95 7.30 2.08
C ILE A 113 0.88 6.38 0.87
N VAL A 114 1.36 5.14 1.01
CA VAL A 114 1.24 4.17 -0.10
C VAL A 114 -0.12 3.49 -0.07
N ILE A 115 -0.42 2.72 0.97
CA ILE A 115 -1.70 2.02 1.10
C ILE A 115 -2.46 2.63 2.28
N GLY A 116 -3.41 3.52 1.97
CA GLY A 116 -4.44 4.02 2.88
C GLY A 116 -5.79 3.45 2.49
N SER A 117 -6.63 3.08 3.45
CA SER A 117 -8.03 2.77 3.22
C SER A 117 -8.79 3.00 4.51
N ASP A 118 -9.93 3.67 4.43
CA ASP A 118 -10.77 3.94 5.60
C ASP A 118 -11.70 2.77 5.89
N PHE A 119 -12.13 2.05 4.84
CA PHE A 119 -13.01 0.90 4.95
C PHE A 119 -12.83 -0.05 3.76
N SER A 120 -12.80 -1.35 4.03
CA SER A 120 -12.81 -2.40 3.01
C SER A 120 -13.51 -3.64 3.55
N LEU A 121 -14.35 -4.26 2.72
CA LEU A 121 -15.04 -5.51 3.03
C LEU A 121 -14.10 -6.72 2.98
N ASP A 122 -13.13 -6.68 2.06
CA ASP A 122 -12.13 -7.73 1.86
C ASP A 122 -10.75 -7.24 2.30
N ALA A 123 -9.84 -8.17 2.59
CA ALA A 123 -8.46 -7.83 2.87
C ALA A 123 -7.74 -7.31 1.62
N ASP A 124 -6.85 -6.33 1.81
CA ASP A 124 -5.86 -6.01 0.79
C ASP A 124 -4.74 -7.07 0.80
N GLU A 125 -4.44 -7.61 -0.37
CA GLU A 125 -3.36 -8.56 -0.61
C GLU A 125 -2.12 -7.80 -1.09
N ILE A 126 -1.07 -7.79 -0.26
CA ILE A 126 0.14 -7.00 -0.47
C ILE A 126 1.33 -7.97 -0.49
N LEU A 127 1.74 -8.37 -1.68
CA LEU A 127 2.64 -9.50 -1.89
C LEU A 127 3.94 -9.07 -2.61
N HIS A 128 5.09 -9.43 -2.06
CA HIS A 128 6.39 -9.30 -2.75
C HIS A 128 6.70 -7.89 -3.27
N ASN A 129 6.20 -6.85 -2.59
CA ASN A 129 6.45 -5.46 -2.95
C ASN A 129 7.68 -4.91 -2.22
N ARG A 130 8.21 -3.82 -2.78
CA ARG A 130 9.31 -3.05 -2.19
C ARG A 130 8.83 -1.64 -1.85
N PHE A 131 8.89 -1.28 -0.57
CA PHE A 131 8.55 0.03 -0.03
C PHE A 131 9.80 0.75 0.45
N VAL A 132 10.15 1.87 -0.18
CA VAL A 132 11.40 2.60 0.06
C VAL A 132 11.15 4.06 0.39
N ASP A 133 11.65 4.53 1.53
CA ASP A 133 11.66 5.95 1.91
C ASP A 133 10.28 6.63 1.84
N ASN A 134 9.19 5.92 2.15
CA ASN A 134 7.84 6.50 2.23
C ASN A 134 7.58 7.06 3.64
N ASP A 135 6.66 8.02 3.77
CA ASP A 135 6.27 8.52 5.10
C ASP A 135 5.47 7.45 5.87
N LEU A 136 4.49 6.83 5.22
CA LEU A 136 3.75 5.66 5.70
C LEU A 136 3.57 4.67 4.55
N ALA A 137 4.13 3.47 4.67
CA ALA A 137 3.96 2.46 3.62
C ALA A 137 2.59 1.78 3.70
N VAL A 138 2.17 1.25 4.84
CA VAL A 138 0.86 0.59 4.97
C VAL A 138 0.14 1.08 6.22
N SER A 139 -1.03 1.69 6.01
CA SER A 139 -2.02 1.88 7.06
C SER A 139 -2.82 0.58 7.25
N ALA A 140 -2.81 0.06 8.47
CA ALA A 140 -3.45 -1.19 8.86
C ALA A 140 -4.77 -0.96 9.61
N THR A 141 -5.58 -0.01 9.13
CA THR A 141 -6.92 0.34 9.64
C THR A 141 -8.02 -0.58 9.11
N THR A 142 -7.76 -1.31 8.02
CA THR A 142 -8.65 -2.35 7.46
C THR A 142 -7.91 -3.69 7.42
N PRO A 143 -8.59 -4.82 7.12
CA PRO A 143 -7.90 -6.10 6.95
C PRO A 143 -6.81 -6.03 5.88
N LYS A 144 -5.62 -6.52 6.19
CA LYS A 144 -4.47 -6.58 5.28
C LYS A 144 -3.76 -7.92 5.40
N HIS A 145 -3.32 -8.47 4.28
CA HIS A 145 -2.43 -9.62 4.18
C HIS A 145 -1.12 -9.19 3.54
N LEU A 146 -0.02 -9.25 4.29
CA LEU A 146 1.29 -8.81 3.86
C LEU A 146 2.20 -10.02 3.78
N VAL A 147 2.66 -10.39 2.59
CA VAL A 147 3.54 -11.54 2.39
C VAL A 147 4.79 -11.18 1.63
N GLY A 148 5.96 -11.51 2.19
CA GLY A 148 7.24 -11.45 1.48
C GLY A 148 7.64 -10.04 1.01
N ASN A 149 7.15 -8.98 1.65
CA ASN A 149 7.47 -7.60 1.28
C ASN A 149 8.79 -7.13 1.91
N THR A 150 9.40 -6.12 1.30
CA THR A 150 10.60 -5.46 1.81
C THR A 150 10.34 -3.98 2.06
N PHE A 151 10.53 -3.54 3.30
CA PHE A 151 10.37 -2.16 3.76
C PHE A 151 11.72 -1.58 4.19
N VAL A 152 12.17 -0.52 3.52
CA VAL A 152 13.47 0.11 3.80
C VAL A 152 13.33 1.62 3.90
N GLY A 153 13.85 2.22 4.98
CA GLY A 153 13.96 3.68 5.07
C GLY A 153 12.64 4.43 5.23
N ASN A 154 11.52 3.73 5.39
CA ASN A 154 10.22 4.39 5.58
C ASN A 154 10.19 5.05 6.95
N ARG A 155 9.56 6.23 7.08
CA ARG A 155 9.35 6.86 8.40
C ARG A 155 8.51 5.94 9.28
N VAL A 156 7.44 5.37 8.73
CA VAL A 156 6.67 4.27 9.33
C VAL A 156 6.39 3.23 8.24
N ALA A 157 6.75 1.97 8.47
CA ALA A 157 6.52 0.93 7.48
C ALA A 157 5.09 0.36 7.57
N VAL A 158 4.69 -0.23 8.69
CA VAL A 158 3.32 -0.72 8.90
C VAL A 158 2.81 -0.19 10.23
N ALA A 159 1.67 0.51 10.22
CA ALA A 159 1.04 0.98 11.45
C ALA A 159 -0.48 0.87 11.42
N SER A 160 -1.08 0.55 12.56
CA SER A 160 -2.50 0.77 12.79
C SER A 160 -2.72 2.05 13.61
N ASP A 161 -3.81 2.75 13.34
CA ASP A 161 -4.21 3.91 14.14
C ASP A 161 -5.02 3.44 15.38
N PRO A 162 -4.55 3.67 16.62
CA PRO A 162 -5.27 3.23 17.82
C PRO A 162 -6.63 3.90 18.01
N ASP A 163 -6.86 5.07 17.39
CA ASP A 163 -8.11 5.83 17.52
C ASP A 163 -9.13 5.47 16.42
N GLN A 164 -8.70 4.76 15.38
CA GLN A 164 -9.59 4.22 14.34
C GLN A 164 -9.84 2.74 14.53
N ILE A 165 -10.80 2.45 15.41
CA ILE A 165 -11.35 1.10 15.58
C ILE A 165 -12.64 1.04 14.76
N THR A 166 -12.62 0.45 13.57
CA THR A 166 -13.87 -0.02 12.96
C THR A 166 -14.34 -1.23 13.77
N PRO A 167 -15.50 -1.16 14.46
CA PRO A 167 -15.94 -2.25 15.32
C PRO A 167 -16.06 -3.56 14.53
N GLY A 168 -15.31 -4.59 14.95
CA GLY A 168 -15.41 -5.93 14.38
C GLY A 168 -14.39 -6.31 13.31
N VAL A 169 -13.50 -5.43 12.84
CA VAL A 169 -12.41 -5.81 11.92
C VAL A 169 -11.22 -4.83 12.02
N PRO A 170 -10.06 -5.25 12.57
CA PRO A 170 -8.97 -5.70 11.70
C PRO A 170 -8.16 -6.92 12.22
N PHE A 171 -7.65 -7.77 11.30
CA PHE A 171 -6.84 -8.97 11.58
C PHE A 171 -5.58 -8.98 10.68
N VAL A 172 -4.62 -8.08 10.89
CA VAL A 172 -3.46 -7.98 10.00
C VAL A 172 -2.69 -9.31 9.98
N ALA A 173 -2.52 -9.94 8.81
CA ALA A 173 -1.70 -11.14 8.66
C ALA A 173 -0.38 -10.79 7.99
N MET A 174 0.74 -11.16 8.62
CA MET A 174 2.09 -10.86 8.13
C MET A 174 2.94 -12.12 8.09
N GLU A 175 3.47 -12.44 6.91
CA GLU A 175 4.37 -13.59 6.73
C GLU A 175 5.61 -13.22 5.90
N GLY A 176 6.80 -13.54 6.41
CA GLY A 176 8.04 -13.43 5.63
C GLY A 176 8.44 -12.01 5.23
N ASN A 177 7.97 -10.98 5.94
CA ASN A 177 8.27 -9.59 5.63
C ASN A 177 9.60 -9.14 6.23
N THR A 178 10.34 -8.29 5.52
CA THR A 178 11.62 -7.73 5.99
C THR A 178 11.55 -6.22 6.14
N PHE A 179 11.93 -5.72 7.31
CA PHE A 179 11.97 -4.31 7.68
C PHE A 179 13.40 -3.91 8.05
N ARG A 180 13.96 -2.92 7.35
CA ARG A 180 15.32 -2.43 7.61
C ARG A 180 15.41 -0.92 7.60
N ARG A 181 16.01 -0.35 8.65
CA ARG A 181 16.31 1.10 8.71
C ARG A 181 15.09 2.00 8.50
N ASN A 182 13.91 1.53 8.90
CA ASN A 182 12.72 2.37 8.99
C ASN A 182 12.79 3.20 10.29
N GLY A 183 11.87 4.15 10.46
CA GLY A 183 11.56 4.70 11.77
C GLY A 183 10.96 3.61 12.64
N ASP A 184 9.64 3.44 12.56
CA ASP A 184 8.97 2.26 13.08
C ASP A 184 8.79 1.21 11.99
N ALA A 185 9.15 -0.05 12.29
CA ALA A 185 8.94 -1.16 11.37
C ALA A 185 7.50 -1.69 11.43
N VAL A 186 7.10 -2.22 12.59
CA VAL A 186 5.73 -2.73 12.80
C VAL A 186 5.18 -2.12 14.08
N TYR A 187 4.07 -1.38 13.96
CA TYR A 187 3.34 -0.79 15.08
C TYR A 187 1.84 -1.11 14.97
N LEU A 188 1.43 -2.23 15.56
CA LEU A 188 0.07 -2.74 15.49
C LEU A 188 -0.54 -2.80 16.89
N THR A 189 -1.60 -2.04 17.12
CA THR A 189 -2.36 -2.02 18.37
C THR A 189 -3.62 -2.88 18.31
N HIS A 190 -3.92 -3.46 17.15
CA HIS A 190 -5.05 -4.33 16.89
C HIS A 190 -4.63 -5.80 16.76
N PRO A 191 -5.58 -6.75 16.79
CA PRO A 191 -5.29 -8.15 16.52
C PRO A 191 -4.55 -8.35 15.20
N ALA A 192 -3.53 -9.18 15.24
CA ALA A 192 -2.70 -9.51 14.09
C ALA A 192 -2.20 -10.96 14.19
N SER A 193 -1.63 -11.48 13.12
CA SER A 193 -0.85 -12.72 13.12
C SER A 193 0.49 -12.46 12.43
N LEU A 194 1.58 -12.85 13.09
CA LEU A 194 2.94 -12.57 12.63
C LEU A 194 3.75 -13.86 12.54
N LYS A 195 4.32 -14.11 11.36
CA LYS A 195 5.20 -15.24 11.06
C LYS A 195 6.43 -14.77 10.29
N ASP A 196 7.60 -15.33 10.59
CA ASP A 196 8.83 -15.13 9.82
C ASP A 196 9.15 -13.65 9.52
N THR A 197 8.78 -12.74 10.42
CA THR A 197 8.94 -11.30 10.22
C THR A 197 10.27 -10.82 10.79
N VAL A 198 11.05 -10.12 9.97
CA VAL A 198 12.41 -9.69 10.30
C VAL A 198 12.50 -8.17 10.38
N ALA A 199 12.77 -7.61 11.56
CA ALA A 199 12.89 -6.16 11.78
C ALA A 199 14.26 -5.78 12.36
N ILE A 200 15.12 -5.16 11.54
CA ILE A 200 16.53 -4.92 11.90
C ILE A 200 16.94 -3.47 11.68
N GLY A 201 17.59 -2.89 12.68
CA GLY A 201 18.24 -1.58 12.52
C GLY A 201 17.27 -0.43 12.28
N ASN A 202 16.01 -0.55 12.72
CA ASN A 202 15.02 0.52 12.65
C ASN A 202 15.26 1.51 13.81
N THR A 203 14.99 2.80 13.63
CA THR A 203 15.32 3.80 14.66
C THR A 203 14.30 3.87 15.79
N GLY A 204 13.12 3.28 15.62
CA GLY A 204 12.06 3.13 16.61
C GLY A 204 11.79 1.65 16.94
N TYR A 205 10.52 1.26 16.94
CA TYR A 205 10.11 -0.12 17.21
C TYR A 205 10.55 -1.08 16.10
N GLY A 206 11.08 -2.23 16.52
CA GLY A 206 11.24 -3.39 15.65
C GLY A 206 9.88 -4.05 15.37
N ILE A 207 9.32 -4.71 16.38
CA ILE A 207 7.97 -5.26 16.32
C ILE A 207 7.21 -4.87 17.58
N TYR A 208 6.21 -3.99 17.45
CA TYR A 208 5.24 -3.70 18.49
C TYR A 208 3.87 -4.20 18.05
N ALA A 209 3.45 -5.35 18.57
CA ALA A 209 2.18 -5.97 18.23
C ALA A 209 1.57 -6.71 19.45
N PRO A 210 1.24 -6.00 20.56
CA PRO A 210 0.83 -6.61 21.84
C PRO A 210 -0.39 -7.56 21.76
N LEU A 211 -1.23 -7.44 20.74
CA LEU A 211 -2.41 -8.28 20.52
C LEU A 211 -2.21 -9.33 19.41
N ALA A 212 -0.97 -9.56 18.97
CA ALA A 212 -0.69 -10.52 17.91
C ALA A 212 -0.79 -11.97 18.39
N THR A 213 -1.23 -12.83 17.48
CA THR A 213 -0.92 -14.26 17.53
C THR A 213 0.48 -14.46 16.93
N ASP A 214 1.41 -14.92 17.75
CA ASP A 214 2.74 -15.30 17.30
C ASP A 214 2.69 -16.67 16.60
N LEU A 215 3.08 -16.70 15.32
CA LEU A 215 3.17 -17.92 14.52
C LEU A 215 4.62 -18.42 14.36
N GLY A 216 5.58 -17.78 15.04
CA GLY A 216 6.98 -18.18 15.08
C GLY A 216 7.88 -17.58 13.98
N GLY A 217 9.20 -17.74 14.15
CA GLY A 217 10.22 -17.32 13.17
C GLY A 217 10.50 -15.81 13.13
N ASN A 218 9.91 -15.03 14.05
CA ASN A 218 10.10 -13.59 14.11
C ASN A 218 11.50 -13.24 14.64
N VAL A 219 12.12 -12.21 14.07
CA VAL A 219 13.46 -11.74 14.43
C VAL A 219 13.45 -10.23 14.52
N ALA A 220 13.85 -9.68 15.66
CA ALA A 220 14.13 -8.26 15.76
C ALA A 220 15.38 -7.99 16.60
N TYR A 221 16.27 -7.14 16.09
CA TYR A 221 17.47 -6.72 16.80
C TYR A 221 18.02 -5.40 16.29
N ARG A 222 18.77 -4.72 17.17
CA ARG A 222 19.39 -3.40 16.90
C ARG A 222 18.37 -2.34 16.48
N ASN A 223 17.11 -2.45 16.91
CA ASN A 223 16.14 -1.39 16.76
C ASN A 223 16.25 -0.40 17.92
N GLY A 224 15.80 0.84 17.72
CA GLY A 224 15.99 1.93 18.66
C GLY A 224 15.14 1.83 19.94
N THR A 225 14.06 1.04 19.93
CA THR A 225 13.18 0.87 21.09
C THR A 225 13.21 -0.56 21.65
N GLU A 226 13.27 -0.66 22.98
CA GLU A 226 13.13 -1.92 23.73
C GLU A 226 11.72 -2.07 24.33
N PRO A 227 11.19 -3.31 24.47
CA PRO A 227 11.78 -4.55 23.99
C PRO A 227 11.75 -4.62 22.45
N GLN A 228 12.73 -5.30 21.84
CA GLN A 228 12.79 -5.46 20.38
C GLN A 228 11.50 -6.05 19.77
N CYS A 229 10.79 -6.88 20.54
CA CYS A 229 9.49 -7.44 20.20
C CYS A 229 8.50 -7.33 21.37
N THR A 230 7.28 -6.90 21.07
CA THR A 230 6.13 -6.88 21.99
C THR A 230 4.99 -7.67 21.36
N GLY A 231 4.42 -8.61 22.11
CA GLY A 231 3.30 -9.48 21.68
C GLY A 231 3.68 -10.68 20.82
N VAL A 232 4.94 -10.78 20.39
CA VAL A 232 5.52 -11.98 19.76
C VAL A 232 6.88 -12.30 20.37
N VAL A 233 7.33 -13.54 20.22
CA VAL A 233 8.66 -14.00 20.58
C VAL A 233 9.61 -13.76 19.41
N CYS A 234 10.77 -13.17 19.70
CA CYS A 234 11.81 -12.98 18.70
C CYS A 234 13.05 -13.79 19.01
N GLU A 235 13.54 -14.49 18.00
CA GLU A 235 14.82 -15.17 18.08
C GLU A 235 15.94 -14.14 18.16
N THR A 236 16.81 -14.30 19.16
CA THR A 236 18.06 -13.56 19.22
C THR A 236 19.03 -14.22 18.26
N ARG A 237 19.31 -13.58 17.11
CA ARG A 237 20.49 -13.94 16.32
C ARG A 237 21.69 -13.16 16.83
N SER A 238 22.68 -13.92 17.32
CA SER A 238 24.01 -13.43 17.69
C SER A 238 24.81 -12.98 16.47
#